data_AF-A0A3V8NV30-F1
#
_entry.id   AF-A0A3V8NV30-F1
#
_cell.length_a   1.000
_cell.length_b   1.000
_cell.length_c   1.000
_cell.angle_alpha   90.00
_cell.angle_beta   90.00
_cell.angle_gamma   90.00
#
_symmetry.space_group_name_H-M   'P 1'
#
loop_
_entity.id
_entity.type
_entity.pdbx_description
1 polymer ?
#
loop_
_entity_poly.entity_id
_entity_poly.type
_entity_poly.pdbx_seq_one_letter_code
_entity_poly.pdbx_strand_id
1 'polypeptide(L)'
;MIFSKYIKTFICLLVIYTGLMFLTFLIPNFNLEKNINIAHQMYATDGPYPATIKGFPQTQIDNFTDLEIMAPRMLATDSAIHHAMDMDNYARYWHGYAVVLKPLLSFFEMKDIRLIYNTVVIFLLCYTSYSIATSVNKTSSIAFILSMAAMHVEIFGLSLQISNMFIVMMLFIIFICRNKTALICSNNIIPLYFFILGSVINFIDLLTAPVASLSIPLIIIILFLYEGKATFISSIKTTILSSISWGLGYGLTWVAKWLIASVILGQNVFLNAIQSMFFRTVGNENYPIHRIDTILNNFTAMFYSEYMLIALAVVLLMAIILKSRISLSLSLPLLLISLIPYIWYTILSNHSQIHTFFTYRAQGGTFMIFLIMLAAIIRPNSFNFRK
;
A
#
# COMPACT_ATOMS: atom_id res chain seq x y z
N MET A 1 26.09 -9.40 11.76
CA MET A 1 26.11 -8.05 11.13
C MET A 1 24.77 -7.63 10.53
N ILE A 2 24.06 -8.46 9.74
CA ILE A 2 22.78 -8.09 9.10
C ILE A 2 21.64 -7.89 10.12
N PHE A 3 21.46 -8.80 11.07
CA PHE A 3 20.43 -8.67 12.11
C PHE A 3 20.55 -7.37 12.92
N SER A 4 21.78 -6.96 13.24
CA SER A 4 22.06 -5.67 13.90
C SER A 4 21.61 -4.47 13.05
N LYS A 5 21.70 -4.55 11.70
CA LYS A 5 21.19 -3.50 10.81
C LYS A 5 19.66 -3.37 10.90
N TYR A 6 18.93 -4.50 10.91
CA TYR A 6 17.47 -4.49 11.07
C TYR A 6 17.05 -3.86 12.40
N ILE A 7 17.67 -4.26 13.52
CA ILE A 7 17.37 -3.69 14.84
C ILE A 7 17.64 -2.19 14.87
N LYS A 8 18.84 -1.75 14.45
CA LYS A 8 19.21 -0.33 14.45
C LYS A 8 18.26 0.50 13.57
N THR A 9 17.93 -0.02 12.40
CA THR A 9 16.98 0.63 11.48
C THR A 9 15.61 0.73 12.11
N PHE A 10 15.10 -0.34 12.72
CA PHE A 10 13.78 -0.35 13.33
C PHE A 10 13.68 0.60 14.52
N ILE A 11 14.67 0.62 15.42
CA ILE A 11 14.73 1.58 16.52
C ILE A 11 14.73 3.02 15.99
N CYS A 12 15.53 3.30 14.94
CA CYS A 12 15.55 4.61 14.30
C CYS A 12 14.17 5.01 13.77
N LEU A 13 13.48 4.09 13.07
CA LEU A 13 12.12 4.33 12.58
C LEU A 13 11.14 4.62 13.72
N LEU A 14 11.18 3.87 14.83
CA LEU A 14 10.28 4.11 15.97
C LEU A 14 10.51 5.46 16.65
N VAL A 15 11.78 5.90 16.75
CA VAL A 15 12.13 7.23 17.24
C VAL A 15 11.59 8.30 16.29
N ILE A 16 11.77 8.13 14.98
CA ILE A 16 11.24 9.05 13.97
C ILE A 16 9.72 9.12 14.04
N TYR A 17 9.01 7.99 14.07
CA TYR A 17 7.55 7.95 14.09
C TYR A 17 6.99 8.63 15.34
N THR A 18 7.50 8.27 16.52
CA THR A 18 7.08 8.88 17.78
C THR A 18 7.38 10.38 17.80
N GLY A 19 8.57 10.77 17.34
CA GLY A 19 8.97 12.16 17.24
C GLY A 19 8.10 12.98 16.28
N LEU A 20 7.82 12.45 15.09
CA LEU A 20 6.95 13.09 14.11
C LEU A 20 5.53 13.28 14.64
N MET A 21 4.98 12.26 15.29
CA MET A 21 3.65 12.33 15.90
C MET A 21 3.61 13.38 17.02
N PHE A 22 4.60 13.39 17.90
CA PHE A 22 4.71 14.38 18.95
C PHE A 22 4.81 15.81 18.39
N LEU A 23 5.71 16.04 17.43
CA LEU A 23 5.90 17.34 16.78
C LEU A 23 4.63 17.80 16.05
N THR A 24 3.91 16.89 15.41
CA THR A 24 2.63 17.18 14.74
C THR A 24 1.63 17.77 15.73
N PHE A 25 1.50 17.17 16.91
CA PHE A 25 0.53 17.63 17.90
C PHE A 25 0.99 18.83 18.75
N LEU A 26 2.26 19.23 18.65
CA LEU A 26 2.73 20.53 19.13
C LEU A 26 2.32 21.70 18.23
N ILE A 27 1.93 21.45 16.98
CA ILE A 27 1.42 22.50 16.08
C ILE A 27 0.15 23.09 16.70
N PRO A 28 0.07 24.43 16.90
CA PRO A 28 -1.13 25.07 17.44
C PRO A 28 -2.36 24.80 16.58
N ASN A 29 -3.55 24.79 17.20
CA ASN A 29 -4.82 24.54 16.53
C ASN A 29 -5.29 25.77 15.72
N PHE A 30 -4.52 26.16 14.72
CA PHE A 30 -4.82 27.30 13.84
C PHE A 30 -5.90 26.90 12.84
N ASN A 31 -7.08 27.54 12.88
CA ASN A 31 -8.25 27.28 12.03
C ASN A 31 -8.79 25.84 11.99
N LEU A 32 -8.26 24.92 12.82
CA LEU A 32 -8.64 23.50 12.76
C LEU A 32 -10.13 23.30 13.04
N GLU A 33 -10.70 23.92 14.08
CA GLU A 33 -12.14 23.78 14.40
C GLU A 33 -13.03 24.22 13.22
N LYS A 34 -12.69 25.35 12.59
CA LYS A 34 -13.41 25.84 11.41
C LYS A 34 -13.33 24.81 10.26
N ASN A 35 -12.13 24.35 9.95
CA ASN A 35 -11.93 23.45 8.80
C ASN A 35 -12.49 22.04 9.06
N ILE A 36 -12.49 21.58 10.31
CA ILE A 36 -13.17 20.35 10.75
C ILE A 36 -14.69 20.50 10.61
N ASN A 37 -15.27 21.62 11.03
CA ASN A 37 -16.71 21.87 10.85
C ASN A 37 -17.12 21.88 9.37
N ILE A 38 -16.27 22.45 8.49
CA ILE A 38 -16.48 22.39 7.03
C ILE A 38 -16.39 20.94 6.53
N ALA A 39 -15.44 20.14 7.03
CA ALA A 39 -15.34 18.72 6.70
C ALA A 39 -16.61 17.93 7.10
N HIS A 40 -17.19 18.22 8.28
CA HIS A 40 -18.47 17.62 8.71
C HIS A 40 -19.64 18.04 7.81
N GLN A 41 -19.70 19.30 7.37
CA GLN A 41 -20.72 19.75 6.41
C GLN A 41 -20.59 19.04 5.05
N MET A 42 -19.35 18.86 4.57
CA MET A 42 -19.07 18.06 3.38
C MET A 42 -19.55 16.61 3.57
N TYR A 43 -19.27 15.99 4.71
CA TYR A 43 -19.74 14.63 5.02
C TYR A 43 -21.26 14.52 5.01
N ALA A 44 -21.97 15.48 5.62
CA ALA A 44 -23.42 15.53 5.63
C ALA A 44 -24.05 15.68 4.23
N THR A 45 -23.33 16.32 3.31
CA THR A 45 -23.79 16.57 1.94
C THR A 45 -23.47 15.41 1.01
N ASP A 46 -22.23 14.92 1.04
CA ASP A 46 -21.71 13.93 0.09
C ASP A 46 -21.96 12.48 0.55
N GLY A 47 -22.23 12.29 1.84
CA GLY A 47 -22.37 10.97 2.46
C GLY A 47 -21.03 10.24 2.69
N PRO A 48 -21.09 9.01 3.22
CA PRO A 48 -19.90 8.29 3.71
C PRO A 48 -19.04 7.66 2.61
N TYR A 49 -19.67 7.17 1.53
CA TYR A 49 -18.97 6.44 0.46
C TYR A 49 -19.47 6.84 -0.93
N PRO A 50 -19.40 8.14 -1.30
CA PRO A 50 -19.83 8.58 -2.62
C PRO A 50 -18.94 7.98 -3.71
N ALA A 51 -19.55 7.50 -4.79
CA ALA A 51 -18.84 7.05 -5.98
C ALA A 51 -18.67 8.21 -6.97
N THR A 52 -17.46 8.43 -7.47
CA THR A 52 -17.22 9.51 -8.45
C THR A 52 -17.83 9.20 -9.82
N ILE A 53 -18.00 7.91 -10.14
CA ILE A 53 -18.70 7.46 -11.34
C ILE A 53 -19.96 6.69 -10.91
N LYS A 54 -21.13 7.21 -11.31
CA LYS A 54 -22.42 6.61 -10.97
C LYS A 54 -22.50 5.17 -11.48
N GLY A 55 -22.83 4.24 -10.58
CA GLY A 55 -22.95 2.81 -10.89
C GLY A 55 -21.64 2.02 -10.80
N PHE A 56 -20.52 2.65 -10.40
CA PHE A 56 -19.22 1.98 -10.25
C PHE A 56 -18.72 2.07 -8.80
N PRO A 57 -19.06 1.10 -7.92
CA PRO A 57 -18.62 1.06 -6.52
C PRO A 57 -17.09 1.13 -6.33
N GLN A 58 -16.33 0.69 -7.33
CA GLN A 58 -14.86 0.76 -7.35
C GLN A 58 -14.32 2.19 -7.23
N THR A 59 -15.14 3.17 -7.59
CA THR A 59 -14.81 4.60 -7.58
C THR A 59 -15.27 5.30 -6.30
N GLN A 60 -15.70 4.55 -5.29
CA GLN A 60 -16.06 5.09 -3.99
C GLN A 60 -14.87 5.71 -3.25
N ILE A 61 -15.12 6.89 -2.67
CA ILE A 61 -14.22 7.62 -1.79
C ILE A 61 -14.58 7.29 -0.35
N ASP A 62 -13.58 7.18 0.54
CA ASP A 62 -13.81 6.93 1.98
C ASP A 62 -13.97 8.25 2.77
N ASN A 63 -15.12 8.93 2.57
CA ASN A 63 -15.45 10.14 3.31
C ASN A 63 -15.64 9.87 4.80
N PHE A 64 -16.13 8.68 5.17
CA PHE A 64 -16.24 8.29 6.57
C PHE A 64 -14.89 8.36 7.27
N THR A 65 -13.86 7.71 6.71
CA THR A 65 -12.55 7.76 7.33
C THR A 65 -11.95 9.16 7.26
N ASP A 66 -11.94 9.82 6.10
CA ASP A 66 -11.26 11.11 5.96
C ASP A 66 -11.92 12.23 6.81
N LEU A 67 -13.24 12.33 6.79
CA LEU A 67 -13.99 13.47 7.33
C LEU A 67 -14.45 13.24 8.77
N GLU A 68 -14.89 12.04 9.13
CA GLU A 68 -15.42 11.74 10.47
C GLU A 68 -14.37 11.11 11.40
N ILE A 69 -13.38 10.41 10.84
CA ILE A 69 -12.34 9.78 11.64
C ILE A 69 -11.06 10.62 11.68
N MET A 70 -10.46 10.95 10.54
CA MET A 70 -9.14 11.55 10.48
C MET A 70 -9.16 13.05 10.83
N ALA A 71 -10.04 13.83 10.21
CA ALA A 71 -10.03 15.29 10.38
C ALA A 71 -10.27 15.73 11.84
N PRO A 72 -11.28 15.21 12.58
CA PRO A 72 -11.56 15.67 13.93
C PRO A 72 -10.40 15.39 14.90
N ARG A 73 -9.69 14.27 14.69
CA ARG A 73 -8.54 13.86 15.50
C ARG A 73 -7.31 14.74 15.34
N MET A 74 -7.32 15.71 14.43
CA MET A 74 -6.23 16.69 14.33
C MET A 74 -6.29 17.74 15.44
N LEU A 75 -7.46 17.91 16.06
CA LEU A 75 -7.67 18.81 17.18
C LEU A 75 -7.22 18.13 18.49
N ALA A 76 -6.01 18.45 18.95
CA ALA A 76 -5.53 18.00 20.25
C ALA A 76 -6.11 18.88 21.36
N THR A 77 -6.68 18.26 22.40
CA THR A 77 -7.26 18.95 23.57
C THR A 77 -6.49 18.68 24.86
N ASP A 78 -5.63 17.66 24.87
CA ASP A 78 -4.78 17.27 25.99
C ASP A 78 -3.28 17.45 25.63
N SER A 79 -2.37 16.82 26.39
CA SER A 79 -0.94 16.93 26.11
C SER A 79 -0.59 16.32 24.74
N ALA A 80 0.26 16.99 23.96
CA ALA A 80 0.58 16.56 22.59
C ALA A 80 1.05 15.10 22.48
N ILE A 81 1.84 14.61 23.45
CA ILE A 81 2.31 13.22 23.47
C ILE A 81 1.20 12.22 23.81
N HIS A 82 0.27 12.61 24.69
CA HIS A 82 -0.90 11.80 25.01
C HIS A 82 -1.83 11.73 23.81
N HIS A 83 -2.21 12.87 23.21
CA HIS A 83 -3.02 12.90 21.99
C HIS A 83 -2.42 12.07 20.86
N ALA A 84 -1.13 12.24 20.61
CA ALA A 84 -0.38 11.52 19.57
C ALA A 84 -0.49 10.00 19.70
N MET A 85 -0.62 9.50 20.93
CA MET A 85 -0.74 8.07 21.20
C MET A 85 -2.19 7.61 21.31
N ASP A 86 -3.09 8.44 21.84
CA ASP A 86 -4.49 8.09 22.07
C ASP A 86 -5.35 8.23 20.81
N MET A 87 -5.19 9.35 20.09
CA MET A 87 -5.95 9.70 18.88
C MET A 87 -7.46 9.55 19.08
N ASP A 88 -7.99 10.14 20.16
CA ASP A 88 -9.39 10.05 20.58
C ASP A 88 -9.90 8.60 20.64
N ASN A 89 -9.31 7.82 21.56
CA ASN A 89 -9.56 6.40 21.79
C ASN A 89 -9.30 5.50 20.55
N TYR A 90 -8.44 5.96 19.65
CA TYR A 90 -8.03 5.22 18.45
C TYR A 90 -6.55 4.79 18.49
N ALA A 91 -6.03 4.51 19.68
CA ALA A 91 -4.62 4.20 19.93
C ALA A 91 -4.05 2.97 19.19
N ARG A 92 -4.89 2.13 18.58
CA ARG A 92 -4.50 0.90 17.89
C ARG A 92 -3.73 1.11 16.57
N TYR A 93 -3.79 2.30 15.97
CA TYR A 93 -3.02 2.66 14.78
C TYR A 93 -2.05 3.80 15.06
N TRP A 94 -1.02 3.94 14.22
CA TRP A 94 -0.05 5.03 14.35
C TRP A 94 -0.59 6.41 13.95
N HIS A 95 -1.55 6.45 13.03
CA HIS A 95 -2.07 7.71 12.48
C HIS A 95 -0.99 8.62 11.85
N GLY A 96 0.05 8.03 11.24
CA GLY A 96 1.15 8.78 10.64
C GLY A 96 0.73 9.72 9.50
N TYR A 97 -0.48 9.55 8.93
CA TYR A 97 -1.09 10.52 8.02
C TYR A 97 -1.26 11.90 8.67
N ALA A 98 -1.37 11.98 10.01
CA ALA A 98 -1.52 13.23 10.77
C ALA A 98 -0.36 14.19 10.52
N VAL A 99 0.84 13.65 10.29
CA VAL A 99 2.06 14.41 9.98
C VAL A 99 1.89 15.31 8.76
N VAL A 100 1.05 14.90 7.82
CA VAL A 100 0.72 15.68 6.62
C VAL A 100 -0.62 16.40 6.79
N LEU A 101 -1.63 15.71 7.33
CA LEU A 101 -2.98 16.22 7.43
C LEU A 101 -3.10 17.42 8.39
N LYS A 102 -2.54 17.37 9.60
CA LYS A 102 -2.71 18.46 10.58
C LYS A 102 -2.12 19.80 10.08
N PRO A 103 -0.88 19.85 9.54
CA PRO A 103 -0.37 21.07 8.94
C PRO A 103 -1.27 21.57 7.81
N LEU A 104 -1.68 20.70 6.87
CA LEU A 104 -2.52 21.12 5.75
C LEU A 104 -3.88 21.63 6.20
N LEU A 105 -4.55 20.91 7.11
CA LEU A 105 -5.86 21.29 7.64
C LEU A 105 -5.82 22.57 8.47
N SER A 106 -4.65 23.00 8.93
CA SER A 106 -4.50 24.29 9.61
C SER A 106 -4.60 25.48 8.64
N PHE A 107 -4.29 25.27 7.36
CA PHE A 107 -4.27 26.34 6.35
C PHE A 107 -5.32 26.17 5.25
N PHE A 108 -5.81 24.96 5.03
CA PHE A 108 -6.64 24.59 3.89
C PHE A 108 -7.90 23.84 4.33
N GLU A 109 -9.00 24.05 3.61
CA GLU A 109 -10.20 23.24 3.76
C GLU A 109 -10.00 21.87 3.11
N MET A 110 -10.79 20.87 3.51
CA MET A 110 -10.59 19.49 3.01
C MET A 110 -10.66 19.37 1.48
N LYS A 111 -11.49 20.19 0.82
CA LYS A 111 -11.57 20.24 -0.65
C LYS A 111 -10.23 20.66 -1.30
N ASP A 112 -9.53 21.61 -0.68
CA ASP A 112 -8.25 22.12 -1.16
C ASP A 112 -7.14 21.10 -0.90
N ILE A 113 -7.20 20.41 0.24
CA ILE A 113 -6.31 19.28 0.55
C ILE A 113 -6.46 18.18 -0.49
N ARG A 114 -7.69 17.80 -0.85
CA ARG A 114 -7.97 16.83 -1.93
C ARG A 114 -7.39 17.28 -3.28
N LEU A 115 -7.47 18.58 -3.59
CA LEU A 115 -6.86 19.12 -4.81
C LEU A 115 -5.33 19.02 -4.81
N ILE A 116 -4.69 19.31 -3.68
CA ILE A 116 -3.23 19.16 -3.48
C ILE A 116 -2.85 17.70 -3.66
N TYR A 117 -3.55 16.79 -2.97
CA TYR A 117 -3.31 15.36 -3.03
C TYR A 117 -3.48 14.81 -4.46
N ASN A 118 -4.53 15.21 -5.17
CA ASN A 118 -4.74 14.83 -6.55
C ASN A 118 -3.61 15.29 -7.48
N THR A 119 -3.14 16.53 -7.30
CA THR A 119 -2.00 17.07 -8.05
C THR A 119 -0.73 16.25 -7.80
N VAL A 120 -0.44 15.94 -6.53
CA VAL A 120 0.71 15.12 -6.13
C VAL A 120 0.62 13.70 -6.72
N VAL A 121 -0.54 13.06 -6.64
CA VAL A 121 -0.76 11.72 -7.19
C VAL A 121 -0.55 11.69 -8.70
N ILE A 122 -1.13 12.63 -9.45
CA ILE A 122 -0.96 12.70 -10.91
C ILE A 122 0.51 12.93 -11.28
N PHE A 123 1.18 13.87 -10.61
CA PHE A 123 2.60 14.12 -10.84
C PHE A 123 3.44 12.86 -10.58
N LEU A 124 3.22 12.19 -9.45
CA LEU A 124 3.93 10.97 -9.10
C LEU A 124 3.60 9.81 -10.04
N LEU A 125 2.37 9.69 -10.52
CA LEU A 125 1.98 8.68 -11.50
C LEU A 125 2.79 8.86 -12.80
N CYS A 126 2.82 10.08 -13.33
CA CYS A 126 3.60 10.41 -14.52
C CYS A 126 5.10 10.20 -14.30
N TYR A 127 5.65 10.68 -13.19
CA TYR A 127 7.08 10.59 -12.92
C TYR A 127 7.55 9.16 -12.62
N THR A 128 6.71 8.35 -11.96
CA THR A 128 6.95 6.92 -11.73
C THR A 128 6.90 6.16 -13.05
N SER A 129 5.90 6.41 -13.89
CA SER A 129 5.80 5.82 -15.23
C SER A 129 7.03 6.16 -16.09
N TYR A 130 7.46 7.42 -16.09
CA TYR A 130 8.70 7.86 -16.74
C TYR A 130 9.92 7.10 -16.20
N SER A 131 10.07 7.04 -14.87
CA SER A 131 11.19 6.36 -14.21
C SER A 131 11.23 4.86 -14.56
N ILE A 132 10.09 4.18 -14.62
CA ILE A 132 10.01 2.77 -15.06
C ILE A 132 10.37 2.65 -16.54
N ALA A 133 9.89 3.56 -17.40
CA ALA A 133 10.16 3.51 -18.83
C ALA A 133 11.66 3.63 -19.14
N THR A 134 12.37 4.48 -18.41
CA THR A 134 13.81 4.73 -18.60
C THR A 134 14.70 3.74 -17.88
N SER A 135 14.26 3.18 -16.75
CA SER A 135 15.07 2.25 -15.96
C SER A 135 14.81 0.77 -16.30
N VAL A 136 13.60 0.41 -16.75
CA VAL A 136 13.21 -0.96 -17.09
C VAL A 136 12.98 -1.08 -18.60
N ASN A 137 11.80 -0.65 -19.07
CA ASN A 137 11.42 -0.55 -20.48
C ASN A 137 10.00 0.06 -20.59
N LYS A 138 9.61 0.44 -21.81
CA LYS A 138 8.28 1.02 -22.10
C LYS A 138 7.12 0.06 -21.80
N THR A 139 7.29 -1.24 -22.03
CA THR A 139 6.24 -2.25 -21.79
C THR A 139 5.86 -2.32 -20.30
N SER A 140 6.85 -2.37 -19.41
CA SER A 140 6.63 -2.35 -17.97
C SER A 140 6.02 -1.04 -17.48
N SER A 141 6.34 0.09 -18.12
CA SER A 141 5.72 1.38 -17.83
C SER A 141 4.24 1.43 -18.23
N ILE A 142 3.90 0.91 -19.42
CA ILE A 142 2.50 0.79 -19.87
C ILE A 142 1.73 -0.17 -18.94
N ALA A 143 2.33 -1.30 -18.56
CA ALA A 143 1.73 -2.25 -17.63
C ALA A 143 1.46 -1.62 -16.25
N PHE A 144 2.37 -0.76 -15.77
CA PHE A 144 2.16 0.02 -14.55
C PHE A 144 0.98 1.00 -14.71
N ILE A 145 0.93 1.80 -15.77
CA ILE A 145 -0.17 2.75 -16.00
C ILE A 145 -1.52 2.04 -16.07
N LEU A 146 -1.62 0.95 -16.84
CA LEU A 146 -2.85 0.17 -16.96
C LEU A 146 -3.26 -0.49 -15.63
N SER A 147 -2.28 -0.91 -14.82
CA SER A 147 -2.54 -1.40 -13.46
C SER A 147 -3.06 -0.31 -12.53
N MET A 148 -2.47 0.89 -12.57
CA MET A 148 -2.94 2.04 -11.81
C MET A 148 -4.36 2.47 -12.24
N ALA A 149 -4.66 2.43 -13.55
CA ALA A 149 -6.00 2.68 -14.07
C ALA A 149 -7.02 1.63 -13.60
N ALA A 150 -6.66 0.34 -13.59
CA ALA A 150 -7.53 -0.71 -13.06
C ALA A 150 -7.75 -0.63 -11.54
N MET A 151 -6.86 0.07 -10.81
CA MET A 151 -7.05 0.42 -9.40
C MET A 151 -7.81 1.73 -9.21
N HIS A 152 -8.28 2.37 -10.27
CA HIS A 152 -8.95 3.66 -10.24
C HIS A 152 -8.09 4.77 -9.59
N VAL A 153 -6.83 4.92 -10.06
CA VAL A 153 -5.89 5.95 -9.57
C VAL A 153 -6.45 7.37 -9.66
N GLU A 154 -7.38 7.63 -10.58
CA GLU A 154 -8.05 8.92 -10.73
C GLU A 154 -8.81 9.39 -9.48
N ILE A 155 -9.17 8.47 -8.57
CA ILE A 155 -9.86 8.84 -7.32
C ILE A 155 -8.91 8.94 -6.12
N PHE A 156 -7.64 8.54 -6.24
CA PHE A 156 -6.76 8.44 -5.07
C PHE A 156 -6.64 9.77 -4.36
N GLY A 157 -6.41 10.85 -5.11
CA GLY A 157 -6.27 12.20 -4.55
C GLY A 157 -7.49 12.72 -3.80
N LEU A 158 -8.66 12.11 -4.00
CA LEU A 158 -9.91 12.47 -3.34
C LEU A 158 -10.13 11.73 -2.03
N SER A 159 -9.32 10.69 -1.74
CA SER A 159 -9.34 9.95 -0.47
C SER A 159 -7.96 9.92 0.17
N LEU A 160 -7.78 10.58 1.32
CA LEU A 160 -6.48 10.64 2.00
C LEU A 160 -6.07 9.26 2.51
N GLN A 161 -7.04 8.54 3.08
CA GLN A 161 -6.94 7.14 3.46
C GLN A 161 -6.25 6.30 2.37
N ILE A 162 -6.67 6.42 1.10
CA ILE A 162 -6.08 5.67 -0.02
C ILE A 162 -4.76 6.29 -0.49
N SER A 163 -4.72 7.61 -0.63
CA SER A 163 -3.60 8.35 -1.23
C SER A 163 -2.24 8.07 -0.60
N ASN A 164 -2.15 8.12 0.73
CA ASN A 164 -0.87 8.12 1.43
C ASN A 164 -0.03 6.87 1.09
N MET A 165 -0.67 5.69 1.06
CA MET A 165 0.00 4.43 0.74
C MET A 165 0.56 4.42 -0.69
N PHE A 166 -0.23 4.89 -1.67
CA PHE A 166 0.18 4.90 -3.07
C PHE A 166 1.23 5.97 -3.37
N ILE A 167 1.20 7.11 -2.68
CA ILE A 167 2.25 8.13 -2.73
C ILE A 167 3.59 7.53 -2.26
N VAL A 168 3.60 6.88 -1.09
CA VAL A 168 4.82 6.22 -0.57
C VAL A 168 5.32 5.13 -1.51
N MET A 169 4.43 4.31 -2.05
CA MET A 169 4.79 3.27 -3.03
C MET A 169 5.44 3.87 -4.28
N MET A 170 4.85 4.92 -4.87
CA MET A 170 5.40 5.58 -6.07
C MET A 170 6.76 6.22 -5.79
N LEU A 171 6.92 6.91 -4.65
CA LEU A 171 8.20 7.44 -4.21
C LEU A 171 9.25 6.34 -4.04
N PHE A 172 8.87 5.18 -3.49
CA PHE A 172 9.76 4.04 -3.37
C PHE A 172 10.16 3.45 -4.73
N ILE A 173 9.23 3.39 -5.70
CA ILE A 173 9.53 2.97 -7.08
C ILE A 173 10.54 3.93 -7.72
N ILE A 174 10.32 5.24 -7.60
CA ILE A 174 11.25 6.26 -8.09
C ILE A 174 12.64 6.07 -7.47
N PHE A 175 12.70 5.83 -6.15
CA PHE A 175 13.94 5.55 -5.44
C PHE A 175 14.66 4.30 -6.00
N ILE A 176 13.99 3.17 -6.18
CA ILE A 176 14.63 1.96 -6.72
C ILE A 176 15.07 2.16 -8.18
N CYS A 177 14.29 2.88 -9.00
CA CYS A 177 14.63 3.18 -10.38
C CYS A 177 15.92 4.02 -10.48
N ARG A 178 16.09 5.01 -9.60
CA ARG A 178 17.32 5.82 -9.52
C ARG A 178 18.54 5.03 -9.03
N ASN A 179 18.33 3.96 -8.28
CA ASN A 179 19.39 3.14 -7.68
C ASN A 179 19.58 1.78 -8.37
N LYS A 180 19.07 1.60 -9.59
CA LYS A 180 19.07 0.34 -10.35
C LYS A 180 20.42 -0.39 -10.30
N THR A 181 21.51 0.28 -10.71
CA THR A 181 22.84 -0.35 -10.78
C THR A 181 23.32 -0.85 -9.43
N ALA A 182 23.17 -0.03 -8.38
CA ALA A 182 23.56 -0.39 -7.02
C ALA A 182 22.75 -1.59 -6.50
N LEU A 183 21.46 -1.65 -6.82
CA LEU A 183 20.56 -2.74 -6.42
C LEU A 183 20.86 -4.05 -7.14
N ILE A 184 21.25 -3.99 -8.42
CA ILE A 184 21.72 -5.17 -9.17
C ILE A 184 23.00 -5.71 -8.56
N CYS A 185 23.97 -4.85 -8.26
CA CYS A 185 25.26 -5.26 -7.68
C CYS A 185 25.15 -5.70 -6.20
N SER A 186 24.19 -5.18 -5.45
CA SER A 186 24.05 -5.41 -4.00
C SER A 186 22.65 -5.87 -3.60
N ASN A 187 22.17 -6.95 -4.21
CA ASN A 187 20.80 -7.43 -3.99
C ASN A 187 20.48 -7.86 -2.54
N ASN A 188 21.49 -8.11 -1.71
CA ASN A 188 21.33 -8.48 -0.30
C ASN A 188 20.74 -7.35 0.57
N ILE A 189 20.78 -6.08 0.13
CA ILE A 189 20.18 -4.96 0.86
C ILE A 189 18.68 -4.80 0.58
N ILE A 190 18.19 -5.36 -0.54
CA ILE A 190 16.80 -5.21 -0.99
C ILE A 190 15.78 -5.61 0.09
N PRO A 191 15.94 -6.77 0.79
CA PRO A 191 15.00 -7.13 1.84
C PRO A 191 14.90 -6.08 2.98
N LEU A 192 15.99 -5.41 3.33
CA LEU A 192 15.97 -4.35 4.33
C LEU A 192 15.17 -3.12 3.86
N TYR A 193 15.25 -2.78 2.56
CA TYR A 193 14.42 -1.71 2.00
C TYR A 193 12.94 -2.05 2.05
N PHE A 194 12.58 -3.30 1.78
CA PHE A 194 11.20 -3.76 1.92
C PHE A 194 10.72 -3.80 3.38
N PHE A 195 11.62 -4.09 4.33
CA PHE A 195 11.32 -3.95 5.75
C PHE A 195 10.97 -2.51 6.13
N ILE A 196 11.79 -1.55 5.68
CA ILE A 196 11.54 -0.12 5.91
C ILE A 196 10.20 0.27 5.26
N LEU A 197 9.97 -0.13 4.01
CA LEU A 197 8.73 0.15 3.29
C LEU A 197 7.51 -0.39 4.04
N GLY A 198 7.52 -1.66 4.47
CA GLY A 198 6.42 -2.25 5.24
C GLY A 198 6.15 -1.50 6.54
N SER A 199 7.22 -1.07 7.23
CA SER A 199 7.11 -0.25 8.44
C SER A 199 6.50 1.12 8.17
N VAL A 200 6.97 1.83 7.14
CA VAL A 200 6.44 3.16 6.77
C VAL A 200 4.98 3.05 6.36
N ILE A 201 4.61 2.03 5.58
CA ILE A 201 3.23 1.79 5.18
C ILE A 201 2.33 1.56 6.40
N ASN A 202 2.75 0.75 7.38
CA ASN A 202 1.97 0.59 8.61
C ASN A 202 1.85 1.89 9.42
N PHE A 203 2.88 2.73 9.39
CA PHE A 203 2.86 4.02 10.08
C PHE A 203 1.81 4.97 9.49
N ILE A 204 1.72 5.06 8.17
CA ILE A 204 0.85 6.04 7.48
C ILE A 204 -0.54 5.53 7.07
N ASP A 205 -0.72 4.21 6.90
CA ASP A 205 -1.93 3.59 6.33
C ASP A 205 -2.83 3.00 7.41
N LEU A 206 -4.16 3.08 7.23
CA LEU A 206 -5.14 2.42 8.09
C LEU A 206 -5.70 1.14 7.46
N LEU A 207 -4.81 0.28 6.94
CA LEU A 207 -5.15 -1.00 6.34
C LEU A 207 -6.01 -0.85 5.08
N THR A 208 -5.52 -0.14 4.07
CA THR A 208 -6.22 0.00 2.78
C THR A 208 -5.93 -1.18 1.84
N ALA A 209 -4.90 -1.07 1.01
CA ALA A 209 -4.41 -2.12 0.12
C ALA A 209 -2.88 -2.29 0.25
N PRO A 210 -2.34 -2.43 1.48
CA PRO A 210 -0.91 -2.24 1.77
C PRO A 210 -0.01 -3.18 0.96
N VAL A 211 -0.47 -4.37 0.59
CA VAL A 211 0.32 -5.33 -0.20
C VAL A 211 0.58 -4.89 -1.65
N ALA A 212 -0.15 -3.88 -2.17
CA ALA A 212 0.21 -3.24 -3.43
C ALA A 212 1.60 -2.56 -3.32
N SER A 213 1.91 -1.98 -2.15
CA SER A 213 3.24 -1.38 -1.87
C SER A 213 4.38 -2.39 -1.87
N LEU A 214 4.09 -3.68 -1.63
CA LEU A 214 5.06 -4.75 -1.75
C LEU A 214 5.14 -5.25 -3.20
N SER A 215 4.01 -5.65 -3.77
CA SER A 215 3.98 -6.38 -5.04
C SER A 215 4.49 -5.55 -6.21
N ILE A 216 4.05 -4.29 -6.36
CA ILE A 216 4.42 -3.45 -7.51
C ILE A 216 5.92 -3.13 -7.54
N PRO A 217 6.54 -2.62 -6.45
CA PRO A 217 7.99 -2.37 -6.46
C PRO A 217 8.82 -3.65 -6.59
N LEU A 218 8.35 -4.77 -6.04
CA LEU A 218 9.07 -6.04 -6.13
C LEU A 218 9.10 -6.59 -7.57
N ILE A 219 8.06 -6.34 -8.38
CA ILE A 219 8.08 -6.63 -9.82
C ILE A 219 9.24 -5.88 -10.49
N ILE A 220 9.40 -4.58 -10.20
CA ILE A 220 10.47 -3.75 -10.78
C ILE A 220 11.85 -4.30 -10.39
N ILE A 221 12.03 -4.68 -9.12
CA ILE A 221 13.27 -5.30 -8.65
C ILE A 221 13.59 -6.60 -9.40
N ILE A 222 12.61 -7.49 -9.57
CA ILE A 222 12.82 -8.75 -10.28
C ILE A 222 13.19 -8.50 -11.75
N LEU A 223 12.63 -7.47 -12.39
CA LEU A 223 13.01 -7.06 -13.73
C LEU A 223 14.46 -6.56 -13.79
N PHE A 224 14.90 -5.75 -12.81
CA PHE A 224 16.31 -5.34 -12.69
C PHE A 224 17.27 -6.51 -12.49
N LEU A 225 16.92 -7.45 -11.59
CA LEU A 225 17.75 -8.62 -11.34
C LEU A 225 17.83 -9.53 -12.56
N TYR A 226 16.73 -9.69 -13.30
CA TYR A 226 16.72 -10.46 -14.54
C TYR A 226 17.64 -9.83 -15.61
N GLU A 227 17.56 -8.52 -15.80
CA GLU A 227 18.47 -7.78 -16.69
C GLU A 227 19.94 -7.89 -16.24
N GLY A 228 20.18 -7.81 -14.93
CA GLY A 228 21.48 -8.02 -14.29
C GLY A 228 21.95 -9.49 -14.29
N LYS A 229 21.26 -10.38 -15.00
CA LYS A 229 21.57 -11.81 -15.14
C LYS A 229 21.64 -12.56 -13.80
N ALA A 230 20.84 -12.15 -12.83
CA ALA A 230 20.71 -12.86 -11.57
C ALA A 230 20.25 -14.31 -11.81
N THR A 231 20.75 -15.22 -10.99
CA THR A 231 20.36 -16.63 -11.07
C THR A 231 18.92 -16.83 -10.62
N PHE A 232 18.29 -17.91 -11.07
CA PHE A 232 16.95 -18.32 -10.62
C PHE A 232 16.82 -18.34 -9.09
N ILE A 233 17.80 -18.94 -8.40
CA ILE A 233 17.84 -19.02 -6.94
C ILE A 233 17.90 -17.61 -6.32
N SER A 234 18.70 -16.72 -6.89
CA SER A 234 18.83 -15.34 -6.41
C SER A 234 17.52 -14.57 -6.55
N SER A 235 16.80 -14.71 -7.66
CA SER A 235 15.50 -14.06 -7.86
C SER A 235 14.46 -14.58 -6.87
N ILE A 236 14.35 -15.90 -6.70
CA ILE A 236 13.42 -16.52 -5.73
C ILE A 236 13.74 -16.10 -4.29
N LYS A 237 15.03 -16.13 -3.91
CA LYS A 237 15.47 -15.68 -2.59
C LYS A 237 15.11 -14.21 -2.36
N THR A 238 15.31 -13.35 -3.36
CA THR A 238 14.95 -11.93 -3.26
C THR A 238 13.45 -11.75 -3.08
N THR A 239 12.63 -12.47 -3.85
CA THR A 239 11.17 -12.45 -3.69
C THR A 239 10.74 -12.85 -2.29
N ILE A 240 11.17 -14.02 -1.81
CA ILE A 240 10.75 -14.55 -0.51
C ILE A 240 11.24 -13.67 0.64
N LEU A 241 12.53 -13.31 0.65
CA LEU A 241 13.09 -12.52 1.74
C LEU A 241 12.54 -11.10 1.77
N SER A 242 12.25 -10.49 0.62
CA SER A 242 11.65 -9.15 0.57
C SER A 242 10.20 -9.18 1.05
N SER A 243 9.41 -10.18 0.65
CA SER A 243 8.04 -10.34 1.14
C SER A 243 7.97 -10.59 2.64
N ILE A 244 8.83 -11.48 3.17
CA ILE A 244 8.93 -11.71 4.62
C ILE A 244 9.39 -10.45 5.34
N SER A 245 10.41 -9.76 4.81
CA SER A 245 10.94 -8.55 5.43
C SER A 245 9.90 -7.42 5.45
N TRP A 246 9.14 -7.23 4.37
CA TRP A 246 8.02 -6.30 4.34
C TRP A 246 6.95 -6.65 5.38
N GLY A 247 6.56 -7.92 5.47
CA GLY A 247 5.59 -8.40 6.45
C GLY A 247 6.07 -8.20 7.89
N LEU A 248 7.36 -8.46 8.18
CA LEU A 248 7.97 -8.20 9.48
C LEU A 248 8.00 -6.70 9.79
N GLY A 249 8.40 -5.85 8.83
CA GLY A 249 8.39 -4.40 9.01
C GLY A 249 7.00 -3.88 9.34
N TYR A 250 5.98 -4.31 8.58
CA TYR A 250 4.60 -3.93 8.79
C TYR A 250 4.07 -4.42 10.15
N GLY A 251 4.18 -5.72 10.44
CA GLY A 251 3.65 -6.34 11.66
C GLY A 251 4.34 -5.86 12.93
N LEU A 252 5.67 -5.75 12.94
CA LEU A 252 6.41 -5.27 14.11
C LEU A 252 6.11 -3.80 14.40
N THR A 253 5.90 -2.97 13.37
CA THR A 253 5.53 -1.56 13.55
C THR A 253 4.17 -1.45 14.25
N TRP A 254 3.23 -2.33 13.91
CA TRP A 254 1.92 -2.36 14.56
C TRP A 254 2.03 -2.75 16.04
N VAL A 255 2.77 -3.81 16.34
CA VAL A 255 3.04 -4.26 17.72
C VAL A 255 3.74 -3.17 18.53
N ALA A 256 4.71 -2.48 17.93
CA ALA A 256 5.42 -1.38 18.58
C ALA A 256 4.48 -0.23 18.95
N LYS A 257 3.48 0.10 18.11
CA LYS A 257 2.45 1.10 18.47
C LYS A 257 1.79 0.74 19.79
N TRP A 258 1.34 -0.51 19.91
CA TRP A 258 0.56 -0.94 21.07
C TRP A 258 1.40 -0.90 22.34
N LEU A 259 2.66 -1.30 22.27
CA LEU A 259 3.59 -1.24 23.41
C LEU A 259 3.85 0.22 23.83
N ILE A 260 4.24 1.09 22.89
CA ILE A 260 4.54 2.49 23.16
C ILE A 260 3.31 3.22 23.70
N ALA A 261 2.15 3.01 23.07
CA ALA A 261 0.89 3.61 23.50
C ALA A 261 0.46 3.11 24.88
N SER A 262 0.62 1.83 25.18
CA SER A 262 0.25 1.31 26.51
C SER A 262 1.09 1.91 27.62
N VAL A 263 2.39 2.13 27.37
CA VAL A 263 3.29 2.76 28.33
C VAL A 263 2.95 4.25 28.52
N ILE A 264 2.71 4.99 27.43
CA ILE A 264 2.46 6.44 27.49
C ILE A 264 1.08 6.75 28.07
N LEU A 265 0.05 5.98 27.69
CA LEU A 265 -1.33 6.23 28.08
C LEU A 265 -1.71 5.56 29.41
N GLY A 266 -0.87 4.66 29.94
CA GLY A 266 -1.15 3.91 31.16
C GLY A 266 -2.34 2.94 31.05
N GLN A 267 -2.73 2.56 29.82
CA GLN A 267 -3.85 1.66 29.53
C GLN A 267 -3.43 0.48 28.66
N ASN A 268 -4.20 -0.61 28.69
CA ASN A 268 -3.88 -1.82 27.93
C ASN A 268 -4.36 -1.71 26.46
N VAL A 269 -3.64 -0.94 25.64
CA VAL A 269 -3.93 -0.81 24.20
C VAL A 269 -3.75 -2.14 23.48
N PHE A 270 -2.84 -2.99 23.97
CA PHE A 270 -2.52 -4.29 23.38
C PHE A 270 -3.74 -5.23 23.33
N LEU A 271 -4.53 -5.29 24.40
CA LEU A 271 -5.75 -6.11 24.46
C LEU A 271 -6.78 -5.67 23.41
N ASN A 272 -7.06 -4.37 23.34
CA ASN A 272 -8.01 -3.78 22.38
C ASN A 272 -7.56 -4.03 20.93
N ALA A 273 -6.26 -3.96 20.68
CA ALA A 273 -5.69 -4.19 19.36
C ALA A 273 -5.77 -5.65 18.93
N ILE A 274 -5.50 -6.60 19.83
CA ILE A 274 -5.65 -8.04 19.55
C ILE A 274 -7.10 -8.38 19.23
N GLN A 275 -8.06 -7.89 20.01
CA GLN A 275 -9.49 -8.12 19.73
C GLN A 275 -9.88 -7.59 18.34
N SER A 276 -9.40 -6.39 17.99
CA SER A 276 -9.60 -5.81 16.66
C SER A 276 -8.95 -6.64 15.56
N MET A 277 -7.74 -7.15 15.77
CA MET A 277 -7.04 -8.04 14.83
C MET A 277 -7.82 -9.34 14.61
N PHE A 278 -8.29 -9.98 15.68
CA PHE A 278 -9.15 -11.17 15.56
C PHE A 278 -10.40 -10.87 14.74
N PHE A 279 -11.11 -9.79 15.03
CA PHE A 279 -12.29 -9.40 14.27
C PHE A 279 -11.98 -9.23 12.76
N ARG A 280 -10.82 -8.67 12.39
CA ARG A 280 -10.41 -8.50 10.98
C ARG A 280 -10.07 -9.82 10.27
N THR A 281 -9.72 -10.87 11.03
CA THR A 281 -9.31 -12.18 10.53
C THR A 281 -10.44 -13.22 10.52
N VAL A 282 -11.28 -13.24 11.56
CA VAL A 282 -12.32 -14.26 11.79
C VAL A 282 -13.76 -13.75 11.76
N GLY A 283 -13.98 -12.42 11.80
CA GLY A 283 -15.32 -11.84 11.80
C GLY A 283 -16.05 -12.05 13.13
N ASN A 284 -17.38 -11.96 13.11
CA ASN A 284 -18.27 -12.28 14.24
C ASN A 284 -19.66 -12.67 13.71
N GLU A 285 -20.63 -12.86 14.61
CA GLU A 285 -22.01 -13.25 14.23
C GLU A 285 -22.68 -12.27 13.26
N ASN A 286 -22.42 -10.96 13.41
CA ASN A 286 -22.97 -9.92 12.54
C ASN A 286 -22.25 -9.83 11.19
N TYR A 287 -21.01 -10.31 11.13
CA TYR A 287 -20.14 -10.26 9.96
C TYR A 287 -19.48 -11.63 9.75
N PRO A 288 -20.25 -12.64 9.29
CA PRO A 288 -19.72 -13.97 9.02
C PRO A 288 -18.75 -13.93 7.84
N ILE A 289 -17.68 -14.75 7.92
CA ILE A 289 -16.67 -14.82 6.87
C ILE A 289 -17.03 -15.88 5.83
N HIS A 290 -16.97 -15.48 4.57
CA HIS A 290 -16.99 -16.36 3.42
C HIS A 290 -15.70 -16.15 2.62
N ARG A 291 -14.67 -16.98 2.88
CA ARG A 291 -13.31 -16.76 2.36
C ARG A 291 -13.22 -16.83 0.83
N ILE A 292 -13.95 -17.77 0.23
CA ILE A 292 -14.01 -17.90 -1.23
C ILE A 292 -14.71 -16.68 -1.84
N ASP A 293 -15.84 -16.28 -1.27
CA ASP A 293 -16.58 -15.09 -1.72
C ASP A 293 -15.75 -13.82 -1.51
N THR A 294 -14.96 -13.72 -0.44
CA THR A 294 -14.02 -12.60 -0.22
C THR A 294 -13.04 -12.48 -1.38
N ILE A 295 -12.44 -13.60 -1.81
CA ILE A 295 -11.51 -13.63 -2.94
C ILE A 295 -12.25 -13.27 -4.23
N LEU A 296 -13.42 -13.87 -4.48
CA LEU A 296 -14.20 -13.65 -5.69
C LEU A 296 -14.69 -12.20 -5.80
N ASN A 297 -15.22 -11.62 -4.72
CA ASN A 297 -15.71 -10.25 -4.67
C ASN A 297 -14.59 -9.24 -4.93
N ASN A 298 -13.41 -9.43 -4.32
CA ASN A 298 -12.25 -8.58 -4.62
C ASN A 298 -11.76 -8.79 -6.05
N PHE A 299 -11.83 -10.00 -6.58
CA PHE A 299 -11.44 -10.29 -7.96
C PHE A 299 -12.37 -9.60 -8.96
N THR A 300 -13.68 -9.81 -8.83
CA THR A 300 -14.69 -9.23 -9.71
C THR A 300 -14.79 -7.72 -9.54
N ALA A 301 -14.48 -7.17 -8.37
CA ALA A 301 -14.36 -5.72 -8.18
C ALA A 301 -13.31 -5.10 -9.12
N MET A 302 -12.16 -5.75 -9.33
CA MET A 302 -11.12 -5.24 -10.23
C MET A 302 -11.37 -5.60 -11.70
N PHE A 303 -11.81 -6.83 -11.97
CA PHE A 303 -11.82 -7.39 -13.32
C PHE A 303 -13.20 -7.49 -13.97
N TYR A 304 -14.27 -7.14 -13.24
CA TYR A 304 -15.67 -7.19 -13.65
C TYR A 304 -16.22 -8.57 -14.08
N SER A 305 -15.36 -9.57 -14.26
CA SER A 305 -15.73 -10.91 -14.70
C SER A 305 -14.80 -11.97 -14.10
N GLU A 306 -15.38 -13.05 -13.59
CA GLU A 306 -14.66 -14.24 -13.12
C GLU A 306 -13.90 -14.97 -14.24
N TYR A 307 -14.31 -14.82 -15.51
CA TYR A 307 -13.58 -15.39 -16.65
C TYR A 307 -12.18 -14.82 -16.81
N MET A 308 -11.93 -13.60 -16.29
CA MET A 308 -10.59 -13.03 -16.25
C MET A 308 -9.62 -13.88 -15.41
N LEU A 309 -10.13 -14.68 -14.47
CA LEU A 309 -9.35 -15.59 -13.64
C LEU A 309 -8.76 -16.72 -14.48
N ILE A 310 -9.53 -17.22 -15.46
CA ILE A 310 -9.07 -18.19 -16.46
C ILE A 310 -8.00 -17.55 -17.34
N ALA A 311 -8.24 -16.34 -17.86
CA ALA A 311 -7.26 -15.65 -18.71
C ALA A 311 -5.93 -15.41 -17.98
N LEU A 312 -6.01 -14.97 -16.72
CA LEU A 312 -4.86 -14.79 -15.84
C LEU A 312 -4.11 -16.10 -15.62
N ALA A 313 -4.82 -17.17 -15.24
CA ALA A 313 -4.23 -18.48 -15.04
C ALA A 313 -3.55 -19.00 -16.31
N VAL A 314 -4.20 -18.89 -17.46
CA VAL A 314 -3.66 -19.33 -18.76
C VAL A 314 -2.38 -18.56 -19.11
N VAL A 315 -2.36 -17.23 -18.98
CA VAL A 315 -1.17 -16.43 -19.27
C VAL A 315 -0.02 -16.77 -18.32
N LEU A 316 -0.29 -16.92 -17.03
CA LEU A 316 0.73 -17.27 -16.04
C LEU A 316 1.28 -18.69 -16.24
N LEU A 317 0.41 -19.65 -16.58
CA LEU A 317 0.82 -21.03 -16.90
C LEU A 317 1.64 -21.07 -18.21
N MET A 318 1.20 -20.36 -19.25
CA MET A 318 1.96 -20.26 -20.50
C MET A 318 3.34 -19.64 -20.27
N ALA A 319 3.47 -18.67 -19.36
CA ALA A 319 4.77 -18.08 -19.03
C ALA A 319 5.74 -19.06 -18.34
N ILE A 320 5.23 -20.13 -17.71
CA ILE A 320 6.05 -21.22 -17.16
C ILE A 320 6.37 -22.26 -18.22
N ILE A 321 5.36 -22.67 -19.01
CA ILE A 321 5.48 -23.72 -20.02
C ILE A 321 6.41 -23.28 -21.15
N LEU A 322 6.29 -22.02 -21.60
CA LEU A 322 7.11 -21.43 -22.65
C LEU A 322 8.48 -20.99 -22.10
N LYS A 323 9.16 -21.84 -21.33
CA LYS A 323 10.48 -21.56 -20.74
C LYS A 323 11.56 -21.23 -21.79
N SER A 324 11.36 -21.69 -23.02
CA SER A 324 12.21 -21.37 -24.17
C SER A 324 12.06 -19.90 -24.62
N ARG A 325 10.99 -19.22 -24.22
CA ARG A 325 10.70 -17.81 -24.49
C ARG A 325 10.85 -16.92 -23.26
N ILE A 326 10.52 -17.43 -22.07
CA ILE A 326 10.55 -16.67 -20.81
C ILE A 326 11.33 -17.47 -19.78
N SER A 327 12.41 -16.89 -19.24
CA SER A 327 13.23 -17.56 -18.23
C SER A 327 12.45 -17.80 -16.94
N LEU A 328 12.66 -18.96 -16.32
CA LEU A 328 12.12 -19.28 -14.99
C LEU A 328 12.65 -18.33 -13.90
N SER A 329 13.83 -17.72 -14.10
CA SER A 329 14.38 -16.69 -13.21
C SER A 329 13.57 -15.39 -13.18
N LEU A 330 12.63 -15.24 -14.13
CA LEU A 330 11.69 -14.13 -14.24
C LEU A 330 10.25 -14.59 -13.97
N SER A 331 9.76 -15.63 -14.65
CA SER A 331 8.35 -16.02 -14.59
C SER A 331 7.92 -16.57 -13.24
N LEU A 332 8.73 -17.43 -12.59
CA LEU A 332 8.35 -18.02 -11.30
C LEU A 332 8.36 -16.99 -10.14
N PRO A 333 9.38 -16.13 -9.98
CA PRO A 333 9.33 -15.04 -9.00
C PRO A 333 8.10 -14.13 -9.19
N LEU A 334 7.77 -13.78 -10.43
CA LEU A 334 6.58 -12.97 -10.71
C LEU A 334 5.28 -13.72 -10.41
N LEU A 335 5.20 -15.02 -10.68
CA LEU A 335 4.05 -15.84 -10.25
C LEU A 335 3.88 -15.80 -8.72
N LEU A 336 4.96 -16.00 -7.96
CA LEU A 336 4.90 -15.91 -6.50
C LEU A 336 4.41 -14.54 -6.01
N ILE A 337 4.82 -13.46 -6.67
CA ILE A 337 4.37 -12.10 -6.36
C ILE A 337 2.89 -11.92 -6.67
N SER A 338 2.39 -12.51 -7.76
CA SER A 338 0.96 -12.43 -8.12
C SER A 338 0.03 -13.14 -7.12
N LEU A 339 0.55 -14.02 -6.26
CA LEU A 339 -0.22 -14.73 -5.24
C LEU A 339 -0.36 -13.94 -3.93
N ILE A 340 0.47 -12.91 -3.71
CA ILE A 340 0.48 -12.09 -2.49
C ILE A 340 -0.91 -11.55 -2.10
N PRO A 341 -1.71 -10.91 -3.00
CA PRO A 341 -3.02 -10.39 -2.60
C PRO A 341 -3.98 -11.47 -2.10
N TYR A 342 -3.93 -12.69 -2.66
CA TYR A 342 -4.83 -13.77 -2.25
C TYR A 342 -4.45 -14.37 -0.89
N ILE A 343 -3.15 -14.42 -0.60
CA ILE A 343 -2.65 -14.73 0.76
C ILE A 343 -3.16 -13.66 1.74
N TRP A 344 -3.08 -12.38 1.37
CA TRP A 344 -3.54 -11.27 2.20
C TRP A 344 -5.05 -11.33 2.47
N TYR A 345 -5.87 -11.54 1.44
CA TYR A 345 -7.32 -11.71 1.59
C TYR A 345 -7.67 -12.91 2.48
N THR A 346 -6.84 -13.95 2.49
CA THR A 346 -7.04 -15.08 3.39
C THR A 346 -6.68 -14.72 4.83
N ILE A 347 -5.59 -13.99 5.06
CA ILE A 347 -5.20 -13.59 6.42
C ILE A 347 -6.19 -12.57 7.01
N LEU A 348 -6.63 -11.58 6.23
CA LEU A 348 -7.52 -10.51 6.66
C LEU A 348 -8.87 -10.57 5.93
N SER A 349 -9.53 -11.73 6.01
CA SER A 349 -10.71 -12.02 5.20
C SER A 349 -11.93 -11.18 5.57
N ASN A 350 -12.23 -10.99 6.86
CA ASN A 350 -13.36 -10.14 7.25
C ASN A 350 -13.15 -8.69 6.78
N HIS A 351 -11.94 -8.17 6.94
CA HIS A 351 -11.59 -6.85 6.44
C HIS A 351 -11.76 -6.75 4.91
N SER A 352 -11.19 -7.70 4.17
CA SER A 352 -11.23 -7.70 2.72
C SER A 352 -12.65 -7.94 2.16
N GLN A 353 -13.52 -8.60 2.92
CA GLN A 353 -14.92 -8.80 2.55
C GLN A 353 -15.72 -7.51 2.69
N ILE A 354 -15.65 -6.88 3.87
CA ILE A 354 -16.41 -5.67 4.19
C ILE A 354 -15.94 -4.49 3.33
N HIS A 355 -14.63 -4.39 3.09
CA HIS A 355 -14.02 -3.23 2.43
C HIS A 355 -13.67 -3.47 0.96
N THR A 356 -14.41 -4.38 0.30
CA THR A 356 -14.17 -4.77 -1.10
C THR A 356 -14.04 -3.56 -2.02
N PHE A 357 -14.76 -2.45 -1.75
CA PHE A 357 -14.71 -1.20 -2.53
C PHE A 357 -13.33 -0.53 -2.60
N PHE A 358 -12.39 -0.87 -1.72
CA PHE A 358 -10.99 -0.49 -1.90
C PHE A 358 -9.96 -1.60 -1.77
N THR A 359 -10.27 -2.70 -1.09
CA THR A 359 -9.29 -3.78 -0.89
C THR A 359 -8.93 -4.49 -2.18
N TYR A 360 -9.79 -4.44 -3.21
CA TYR A 360 -9.54 -5.05 -4.52
C TYR A 360 -8.24 -4.56 -5.16
N ARG A 361 -7.82 -3.33 -4.83
CA ARG A 361 -6.61 -2.66 -5.34
C ARG A 361 -5.33 -3.41 -4.97
N ALA A 362 -5.37 -4.28 -3.96
CA ALA A 362 -4.25 -5.15 -3.62
C ALA A 362 -3.77 -6.03 -4.80
N GLN A 363 -4.64 -6.28 -5.80
CA GLN A 363 -4.34 -7.04 -7.01
C GLN A 363 -3.65 -6.25 -8.13
N GLY A 364 -3.34 -4.96 -7.92
CA GLY A 364 -2.61 -4.13 -8.90
C GLY A 364 -1.32 -4.79 -9.40
N GLY A 365 -0.51 -5.36 -8.50
CA GLY A 365 0.69 -6.10 -8.87
C GLY A 365 0.41 -7.33 -9.74
N THR A 366 -0.64 -8.09 -9.41
CA THR A 366 -1.07 -9.25 -10.20
C THR A 366 -1.46 -8.86 -11.63
N PHE A 367 -2.21 -7.78 -11.80
CA PHE A 367 -2.59 -7.31 -13.13
C PHE A 367 -1.39 -6.75 -13.91
N MET A 368 -0.46 -6.06 -13.23
CA MET A 368 0.78 -5.61 -13.87
C MET A 368 1.61 -6.80 -14.39
N ILE A 369 1.73 -7.88 -13.61
CA ILE A 369 2.42 -9.11 -14.01
C ILE A 369 1.73 -9.75 -15.21
N PHE A 370 0.40 -9.84 -15.20
CA PHE A 370 -0.38 -10.35 -16.32
C PHE A 370 -0.04 -9.62 -17.62
N LEU A 371 -0.07 -8.29 -17.62
CA LEU A 371 0.23 -7.48 -18.79
C LEU A 371 1.68 -7.66 -19.28
N ILE A 372 2.63 -7.72 -18.35
CA ILE A 372 4.04 -7.97 -18.65
C ILE A 372 4.23 -9.35 -19.31
N MET A 373 3.63 -10.39 -18.74
CA MET A 373 3.75 -11.76 -19.24
C MET A 373 3.06 -11.93 -20.59
N LEU A 374 1.87 -11.35 -20.76
CA LEU A 374 1.16 -11.36 -22.03
C LEU A 374 2.02 -10.71 -23.13
N ALA A 375 2.63 -9.55 -22.85
CA ALA A 375 3.52 -8.90 -23.80
C ALA A 375 4.77 -9.74 -24.11
N ALA A 376 5.36 -10.39 -23.12
CA ALA A 376 6.51 -11.29 -23.31
C ALA A 376 6.17 -12.53 -24.17
N ILE A 377 4.95 -13.07 -24.05
CA ILE A 377 4.48 -14.20 -24.85
C ILE A 377 4.26 -13.79 -26.31
N ILE A 378 3.59 -12.66 -26.54
CA ILE A 378 3.24 -12.17 -27.89
C ILE A 378 4.48 -11.65 -28.63
N ARG A 379 5.36 -10.92 -27.93
CA ARG A 379 6.58 -10.32 -28.49
C ARG A 379 7.81 -10.72 -27.65
N PRO A 380 8.35 -11.93 -27.83
CA PRO A 380 9.52 -12.39 -27.06
C PRO A 380 10.72 -11.43 -27.19
N ASN A 381 10.90 -10.84 -28.37
CA ASN A 381 11.98 -9.89 -28.64
C ASN A 381 11.81 -8.53 -27.94
N SER A 382 10.61 -8.18 -27.46
CA SER A 382 10.36 -6.94 -26.72
C SER A 382 10.84 -6.99 -25.26
N PHE A 383 11.06 -8.21 -24.74
CA PHE A 383 11.65 -8.48 -23.43
C PHE A 383 13.12 -8.89 -23.50
N ASN A 384 13.72 -8.82 -24.70
CA ASN A 384 15.17 -8.85 -24.82
C ASN A 384 15.71 -7.52 -24.27
N PHE A 385 16.04 -7.51 -22.98
CA PHE A 385 16.97 -6.54 -22.39
C PHE A 385 18.38 -6.62 -23.02
N ARG A 386 18.55 -7.46 -24.06
CA ARG A 386 19.72 -7.57 -24.93
C ARG A 386 19.65 -6.47 -26.01
N LYS A 387 20.04 -5.26 -25.67
CA LYS A 387 20.74 -4.39 -26.61
C LYS A 387 21.99 -3.86 -25.96
#